data_AF-A0A6L7IKW9-F1
#
_entry.id   AF-A0A6L7IKW9-F1
#
_cell.length_a   1.000
_cell.length_b   1.000
_cell.length_c   1.000
_cell.angle_alpha   90.00
_cell.angle_beta   90.00
_cell.angle_gamma   90.00
#
_symmetry.space_group_name_H-M   'P 1'
#
loop_
_entity.id
_entity.type
_entity.pdbx_description
1 polymer ?
#
loop_
_entity_poly.entity_id
_entity_poly.type
_entity_poly.pdbx_seq_one_letter_code
_entity_poly.pdbx_strand_id
1 'polypeptide(L)'
;MNTKILFSALILVFVFSGFVSGQENYRTLVFEGNQKFKGNDFDGASSKYMEAIKSNENDFTAHYNLGNALYKKQKYQEAQVEYSKAEKLSQTLPDKAAALHNLGNTMMQISEPAKAAEYYKQSLKQDPYNEATRKNYEIAKLKIKEQQRNNGDKDNSQGKSGGGEDQNKGEKGDSKDQKKDQGNGPQQSKGKDNKPNGSGQEGKLPKDLQKAILDSIDGREKRTARRILNNKSYSKPASNEKDW
;
A
#
# COMPACT_ATOMS: atom_id res chain seq x y z
N MET A 1 69.11 24.33 -24.62
CA MET A 1 67.88 23.81 -23.97
C MET A 1 66.72 24.06 -24.91
N ASN A 2 66.11 23.02 -25.48
CA ASN A 2 65.12 23.15 -26.55
C ASN A 2 63.80 23.71 -26.01
N THR A 3 63.56 25.00 -26.23
CA THR A 3 62.35 25.73 -25.80
C THR A 3 61.05 25.12 -26.33
N LYS A 4 61.11 24.39 -27.45
CA LYS A 4 59.96 23.64 -28.00
C LYS A 4 59.55 22.43 -27.15
N ILE A 5 60.48 21.78 -26.46
CA ILE A 5 60.19 20.62 -25.58
C ILE A 5 59.54 21.10 -24.28
N LEU A 6 59.97 22.26 -23.76
CA LEU A 6 59.36 22.92 -22.61
C LEU A 6 57.92 23.37 -22.88
N PHE A 7 57.61 23.87 -24.08
CA PHE A 7 56.26 24.29 -24.45
C PHE A 7 55.29 23.10 -24.63
N SER A 8 55.75 21.99 -25.21
CA SER A 8 54.93 20.77 -25.36
C SER A 8 54.65 20.06 -24.03
N ALA A 9 55.59 20.09 -23.08
CA ALA A 9 55.39 19.55 -21.75
C ALA A 9 54.35 20.34 -20.93
N LEU A 10 54.26 21.66 -21.14
CA LEU A 10 53.32 22.52 -20.42
C LEU A 10 51.86 22.28 -20.87
N ILE A 11 51.63 22.00 -22.15
CA ILE A 11 50.30 21.71 -22.70
C ILE A 11 49.79 20.34 -22.22
N LEU A 12 50.68 19.36 -22.02
CA LEU A 12 50.28 18.02 -21.56
C LEU A 12 49.81 18.01 -20.09
N VAL A 13 50.30 18.93 -19.25
CA VAL A 13 49.89 19.07 -17.84
C VAL A 13 48.52 19.76 -17.70
N PHE A 14 48.14 20.61 -18.66
CA PHE A 14 46.86 21.32 -18.64
C PHE A 14 45.67 20.48 -19.14
N VAL A 15 45.90 19.46 -19.98
CA VAL A 15 44.82 18.57 -20.45
C VAL A 15 44.47 17.48 -19.41
N PHE A 16 45.38 17.18 -18.48
CA PHE A 16 45.15 16.13 -17.45
C PHE A 16 44.47 16.65 -16.17
N SER A 17 44.42 17.97 -15.96
CA SER A 17 43.87 18.59 -14.74
C SER A 17 42.38 18.93 -14.83
N GLY A 18 41.73 18.72 -16.00
CA GLY A 18 40.33 19.09 -16.24
C GLY A 18 39.27 18.00 -16.00
N PHE A 19 39.64 16.80 -15.54
CA PHE A 19 38.73 15.64 -15.53
C PHE A 19 38.35 15.08 -14.14
N VAL A 20 38.73 15.75 -13.04
CA VAL A 20 38.44 15.27 -11.67
C VAL A 20 37.47 16.20 -10.93
N SER A 21 36.36 16.55 -11.57
CA SER A 21 35.25 17.25 -10.91
C SER A 21 33.95 16.80 -11.56
N GLY A 22 33.34 15.74 -11.04
CA GLY A 22 32.06 15.26 -11.56
C GLY A 22 31.52 13.93 -11.02
N GLN A 23 32.31 13.13 -10.29
CA GLN A 23 31.77 11.94 -9.62
C GLN A 23 31.49 12.24 -8.15
N GLU A 24 30.25 12.64 -7.87
CA GLU A 24 29.71 12.60 -6.51
C GLU A 24 29.73 11.16 -6.00
N ASN A 25 30.15 10.98 -4.75
CA ASN A 25 30.18 9.66 -4.12
C ASN A 25 28.74 9.12 -3.98
N TYR A 26 28.53 7.84 -4.32
CA TYR A 26 27.27 7.12 -4.11
C TYR A 26 26.60 7.43 -2.76
N ARG A 27 27.39 7.38 -1.67
CA ARG A 27 26.89 7.65 -0.32
C ARG A 27 26.36 9.07 -0.17
N THR A 28 27.10 10.06 -0.68
CA THR A 28 26.66 11.46 -0.68
C THR A 28 25.35 11.64 -1.44
N LEU A 29 25.22 11.02 -2.62
CA LEU A 29 24.01 11.10 -3.44
C LEU A 29 22.79 10.49 -2.72
N VAL A 30 22.95 9.32 -2.09
CA VAL A 30 21.88 8.72 -1.28
C VAL A 30 21.52 9.60 -0.10
N PHE A 31 22.51 10.15 0.61
CA PHE A 31 22.28 11.06 1.73
C PHE A 31 21.52 12.32 1.32
N GLU A 32 21.94 13.00 0.25
CA GLU A 32 21.25 14.17 -0.28
C GLU A 32 19.81 13.84 -0.72
N GLY A 33 19.62 12.68 -1.36
CA GLY A 33 18.30 12.17 -1.71
C GLY A 33 17.41 11.98 -0.48
N ASN A 34 17.96 11.40 0.60
CA ASN A 34 17.25 11.21 1.87
C ASN A 34 16.86 12.55 2.49
N GLN A 35 17.76 13.54 2.50
CA GLN A 35 17.48 14.87 3.05
C GLN A 35 16.35 15.56 2.28
N LYS A 36 16.36 15.47 0.95
CA LYS A 36 15.29 16.00 0.09
C LYS A 36 13.97 15.27 0.32
N PHE A 37 14.01 13.94 0.45
CA PHE A 37 12.84 13.13 0.74
C PHE A 37 12.21 13.52 2.09
N LYS A 38 13.03 13.70 3.14
CA LYS A 38 12.59 14.20 4.46
C LYS A 38 11.96 15.58 4.37
N GLY A 39 12.48 16.44 3.49
CA GLY A 39 11.91 17.75 3.15
C GLY A 39 10.65 17.72 2.27
N ASN A 40 10.15 16.53 1.90
CA ASN A 40 9.08 16.32 0.91
C ASN A 40 9.39 16.83 -0.51
N ASP A 41 10.66 17.14 -0.81
CA ASP A 41 11.15 17.38 -2.18
C ASP A 41 11.36 16.03 -2.87
N PHE A 42 10.25 15.38 -3.25
CA PHE A 42 10.29 14.05 -3.86
C PHE A 42 10.92 14.06 -5.25
N ASP A 43 10.79 15.17 -5.99
CA ASP A 43 11.42 15.34 -7.30
C ASP A 43 12.94 15.42 -7.20
N GLY A 44 13.44 16.27 -6.31
CA GLY A 44 14.87 16.35 -6.04
C GLY A 44 15.42 15.05 -5.44
N ALA A 45 14.65 14.39 -4.56
CA ALA A 45 15.04 13.09 -4.01
C ALA A 45 15.18 12.04 -5.12
N SER A 46 14.18 11.93 -6.00
CA SER A 46 14.25 11.05 -7.18
C SER A 46 15.45 11.36 -8.06
N SER A 47 15.77 12.63 -8.31
CA SER A 47 16.98 13.01 -9.08
C SER A 47 18.25 12.46 -8.46
N LYS A 48 18.41 12.65 -7.14
CA LYS A 48 19.61 12.20 -6.42
C LYS A 48 19.73 10.69 -6.33
N TYR A 49 18.62 9.97 -6.15
CA TYR A 49 18.66 8.51 -6.22
C TYR A 49 18.95 7.99 -7.63
N MET A 50 18.47 8.65 -8.68
CA MET A 50 18.83 8.29 -10.07
C MET A 50 20.33 8.53 -10.35
N GLU A 51 20.91 9.62 -9.84
CA GLU A 51 22.35 9.84 -9.88
C GLU A 51 23.11 8.74 -9.11
N ALA A 52 22.63 8.35 -7.93
CA ALA A 52 23.23 7.28 -7.14
C ALA A 52 23.19 5.93 -7.89
N ILE A 53 22.07 5.59 -8.54
CA ILE A 53 21.93 4.39 -9.37
C ILE A 53 22.93 4.41 -10.55
N LYS A 54 23.16 5.55 -11.18
CA LYS A 54 24.17 5.66 -12.25
C LYS A 54 25.59 5.39 -11.73
N SER A 55 25.88 5.74 -10.48
CA SER A 55 27.17 5.47 -9.85
C SER A 55 27.31 4.02 -9.36
N ASN A 56 26.21 3.40 -8.93
CA ASN A 56 26.17 2.00 -8.49
C ASN A 56 24.79 1.39 -8.78
N GLU A 57 24.68 0.70 -9.91
CA GLU A 57 23.43 0.14 -10.42
C GLU A 57 22.92 -1.08 -9.65
N ASN A 58 23.77 -1.73 -8.85
CA ASN A 58 23.46 -2.98 -8.16
C ASN A 58 23.27 -2.80 -6.64
N ASP A 59 22.91 -1.58 -6.20
CA ASP A 59 22.63 -1.31 -4.79
C ASP A 59 21.13 -1.29 -4.47
N PHE A 60 20.76 -2.03 -3.43
CA PHE A 60 19.40 -2.07 -2.89
C PHE A 60 18.84 -0.68 -2.53
N THR A 61 19.65 0.15 -1.85
CA THR A 61 19.20 1.37 -1.16
C THR A 61 18.70 2.41 -2.15
N ALA A 62 19.46 2.66 -3.22
CA ALA A 62 19.08 3.68 -4.19
C ALA A 62 17.80 3.30 -4.96
N HIS A 63 17.66 2.04 -5.38
CA HIS A 63 16.43 1.54 -6.00
C HIS A 63 15.23 1.59 -5.03
N TYR A 64 15.42 1.15 -3.79
CA TYR A 64 14.37 1.18 -2.76
C TYR A 64 13.89 2.62 -2.48
N ASN A 65 14.83 3.55 -2.33
CA ASN A 65 14.52 4.95 -2.01
C ASN A 65 13.95 5.71 -3.22
N LEU A 66 14.39 5.40 -4.44
CA LEU A 66 13.73 5.90 -5.65
C LEU A 66 12.28 5.42 -5.72
N GLY A 67 12.03 4.13 -5.44
CA GLY A 67 10.68 3.58 -5.32
C GLY A 67 9.82 4.33 -4.29
N ASN A 68 10.39 4.67 -3.12
CA ASN A 68 9.71 5.46 -2.09
C ASN A 68 9.32 6.85 -2.60
N ALA A 69 10.25 7.56 -3.26
CA ALA A 69 9.99 8.89 -3.83
C ALA A 69 8.89 8.83 -4.89
N LEU A 70 8.98 7.88 -5.83
CA LEU A 70 7.98 7.68 -6.88
C LEU A 70 6.60 7.32 -6.31
N TYR A 71 6.55 6.48 -5.28
CA TYR A 71 5.30 6.15 -4.58
C TYR A 71 4.66 7.39 -3.95
N LYS A 72 5.45 8.26 -3.31
CA LYS A 72 4.94 9.52 -2.73
C LYS A 72 4.41 10.47 -3.80
N LYS A 73 4.98 10.42 -5.00
CA LYS A 73 4.49 11.13 -6.19
C LYS A 73 3.32 10.43 -6.91
N GLN A 74 2.78 9.35 -6.34
CA GLN A 74 1.70 8.55 -6.94
C GLN A 74 2.06 7.92 -8.30
N LYS A 75 3.34 7.85 -8.64
CA LYS A 75 3.87 7.18 -9.85
C LYS A 75 4.03 5.69 -9.57
N TYR A 76 2.91 5.01 -9.32
CA TYR A 76 2.92 3.66 -8.76
C TYR A 76 3.53 2.61 -9.70
N GLN A 77 3.33 2.73 -11.02
CA GLN A 77 3.93 1.83 -12.00
C GLN A 77 5.46 1.97 -12.03
N GLU A 78 5.98 3.20 -11.99
CA GLU A 78 7.42 3.44 -11.90
C GLU A 78 7.98 2.92 -10.56
N ALA A 79 7.26 3.17 -9.46
CA ALA A 79 7.64 2.66 -8.13
C ALA A 79 7.70 1.12 -8.09
N GLN A 80 6.76 0.43 -8.74
CA GLN A 80 6.75 -1.03 -8.84
C GLN A 80 8.04 -1.55 -9.48
N VAL A 81 8.49 -0.92 -10.57
CA VAL A 81 9.72 -1.32 -11.27
C VAL A 81 10.92 -1.20 -10.33
N GLU A 82 11.04 -0.07 -9.63
CA GLU A 82 12.17 0.19 -8.74
C GLU A 82 12.15 -0.69 -7.48
N TYR A 83 10.99 -0.91 -6.87
CA TYR A 83 10.89 -1.87 -5.77
C TYR A 83 11.15 -3.32 -6.21
N SER A 84 10.82 -3.68 -7.46
CA SER A 84 11.11 -5.01 -8.00
C SER A 84 12.61 -5.20 -8.22
N LYS A 85 13.33 -4.16 -8.63
CA LYS A 85 14.81 -4.18 -8.67
C LYS A 85 15.39 -4.28 -7.26
N ALA A 86 14.88 -3.48 -6.31
CA ALA A 86 15.30 -3.55 -4.92
C ALA A 86 15.08 -4.95 -4.32
N GLU A 87 13.94 -5.61 -4.56
CA GLU A 87 13.70 -6.98 -4.09
C GLU A 87 14.77 -7.96 -4.61
N LYS A 88 15.13 -7.88 -5.90
CA LYS A 88 16.18 -8.72 -6.50
C LYS A 88 17.58 -8.43 -5.94
N LEU A 89 17.87 -7.18 -5.63
CA LEU A 89 19.16 -6.72 -5.09
C LEU A 89 19.26 -6.85 -3.56
N SER A 90 18.18 -7.24 -2.88
CA SER A 90 18.17 -7.39 -1.43
C SER A 90 19.18 -8.44 -0.96
N GLN A 91 20.01 -8.08 0.03
CA GLN A 91 21.03 -8.96 0.60
C GLN A 91 20.65 -9.50 1.98
N THR A 92 19.66 -8.89 2.62
CA THR A 92 19.22 -9.25 3.97
C THR A 92 17.73 -9.56 4.02
N LEU A 93 17.30 -10.39 4.98
CA LEU A 93 15.88 -10.68 5.19
C LEU A 93 15.05 -9.41 5.42
N PRO A 94 15.49 -8.41 6.22
CA PRO A 94 14.79 -7.14 6.37
C PRO A 94 14.64 -6.36 5.06
N ASP A 95 15.69 -6.25 4.25
CA ASP A 95 15.65 -5.53 2.97
C ASP A 95 14.62 -6.18 2.03
N LYS A 96 14.67 -7.51 1.94
CA LYS A 96 13.72 -8.29 1.14
C LYS A 96 12.29 -8.11 1.65
N ALA A 97 12.08 -8.18 2.96
CA ALA A 97 10.77 -7.97 3.58
C ALA A 97 10.20 -6.59 3.26
N ALA A 98 11.02 -5.54 3.32
CA ALA A 98 10.65 -4.15 3.08
C ALA A 98 10.29 -3.90 1.61
N ALA A 99 11.09 -4.39 0.66
CA ALA A 99 10.80 -4.28 -0.77
C ALA A 99 9.48 -5.00 -1.14
N LEU A 100 9.29 -6.23 -0.63
CA LEU A 100 8.05 -6.99 -0.83
C LEU A 100 6.83 -6.28 -0.20
N HIS A 101 6.98 -5.71 0.99
CA HIS A 101 5.92 -4.91 1.62
C HIS A 101 5.52 -3.72 0.73
N ASN A 102 6.49 -2.98 0.20
CA ASN A 102 6.22 -1.83 -0.66
C ASN A 102 5.69 -2.20 -2.05
N LEU A 103 6.07 -3.35 -2.61
CA LEU A 103 5.40 -3.92 -3.78
C LEU A 103 3.92 -4.18 -3.48
N GLY A 104 3.60 -4.79 -2.33
CA GLY A 104 2.23 -4.97 -1.89
C GLY A 104 1.46 -3.64 -1.76
N ASN A 105 2.08 -2.63 -1.15
CA ASN A 105 1.48 -1.28 -1.04
C ASN A 105 1.23 -0.66 -2.41
N THR A 106 2.13 -0.88 -3.36
CA THR A 106 2.03 -0.38 -4.73
C THR A 106 0.90 -1.07 -5.48
N MET A 107 0.79 -2.39 -5.38
CA MET A 107 -0.29 -3.18 -5.97
C MET A 107 -1.67 -2.74 -5.45
N MET A 108 -1.78 -2.38 -4.16
CA MET A 108 -3.02 -1.83 -3.60
C MET A 108 -3.44 -0.51 -4.24
N GLN A 109 -2.48 0.36 -4.60
CA GLN A 109 -2.76 1.66 -5.21
C GLN A 109 -3.16 1.54 -6.68
N ILE A 110 -2.59 0.56 -7.40
CA ILE A 110 -3.01 0.25 -8.79
C ILE A 110 -4.24 -0.67 -8.86
N SER A 111 -4.97 -0.83 -7.74
CA SER A 111 -6.21 -1.62 -7.66
C SER A 111 -6.08 -3.11 -7.99
N GLU A 112 -4.91 -3.71 -7.70
CA GLU A 112 -4.64 -5.14 -7.84
C GLU A 112 -4.49 -5.83 -6.46
N PRO A 113 -5.57 -5.97 -5.67
CA PRO A 113 -5.47 -6.47 -4.30
C PRO A 113 -5.05 -7.94 -4.21
N ALA A 114 -5.29 -8.76 -5.25
CA ALA A 114 -4.81 -10.13 -5.33
C ALA A 114 -3.28 -10.20 -5.34
N LYS A 115 -2.62 -9.45 -6.24
CA LYS A 115 -1.16 -9.36 -6.29
C LYS A 115 -0.59 -8.72 -5.02
N ALA A 116 -1.29 -7.73 -4.46
CA ALA A 116 -0.90 -7.14 -3.19
C ALA A 116 -0.83 -8.17 -2.07
N ALA A 117 -1.86 -9.02 -1.94
CA ALA A 117 -1.91 -10.07 -0.93
C ALA A 117 -0.75 -11.08 -1.09
N GLU A 118 -0.38 -11.43 -2.33
CA GLU A 118 0.77 -12.28 -2.60
C GLU A 118 2.09 -11.66 -2.13
N TYR A 119 2.35 -10.39 -2.45
CA TYR A 119 3.56 -9.69 -2.01
C TYR A 119 3.62 -9.53 -0.49
N TYR A 120 2.51 -9.17 0.17
CA TYR A 120 2.49 -9.10 1.64
C TYR A 120 2.71 -10.47 2.27
N LYS A 121 2.14 -11.55 1.71
CA LYS A 121 2.38 -12.91 2.16
C LYS A 121 3.86 -13.27 2.04
N GLN A 122 4.52 -12.91 0.93
CA GLN A 122 5.96 -13.11 0.75
C GLN A 122 6.78 -12.28 1.74
N SER A 123 6.41 -11.02 2.00
CA SER A 123 7.05 -10.17 3.01
C SER A 123 6.95 -10.78 4.42
N LEU A 124 5.77 -11.27 4.82
CA LEU A 124 5.55 -11.94 6.11
C LEU A 124 6.30 -13.27 6.26
N LYS A 125 6.73 -13.91 5.16
CA LYS A 125 7.65 -15.05 5.25
C LYS A 125 9.06 -14.64 5.66
N GLN A 126 9.48 -13.42 5.30
CA GLN A 126 10.79 -12.86 5.66
C GLN A 126 10.76 -12.22 7.05
N ASP A 127 9.67 -11.53 7.40
CA ASP A 127 9.43 -10.93 8.71
C ASP A 127 8.01 -11.28 9.23
N PRO A 128 7.86 -12.40 9.95
CA PRO A 128 6.57 -12.86 10.45
C PRO A 128 5.92 -11.93 11.50
N TYR A 129 6.70 -11.06 12.15
CA TYR A 129 6.23 -10.23 13.24
C TYR A 129 5.83 -8.81 12.78
N ASN A 130 5.95 -8.52 11.49
CA ASN A 130 5.57 -7.22 10.93
C ASN A 130 4.06 -6.97 11.02
N GLU A 131 3.63 -6.23 12.04
CA GLU A 131 2.21 -5.91 12.24
C GLU A 131 1.63 -5.07 11.09
N ALA A 132 2.42 -4.16 10.50
CA ALA A 132 1.99 -3.31 9.41
C ALA A 132 1.70 -4.13 8.14
N THR A 133 2.63 -5.01 7.75
CA THR A 133 2.44 -5.93 6.61
C THR A 133 1.25 -6.85 6.85
N ARG A 134 1.09 -7.38 8.08
CA ARG A 134 -0.06 -8.22 8.43
C ARG A 134 -1.38 -7.47 8.28
N LYS A 135 -1.45 -6.24 8.78
CA LYS A 135 -2.64 -5.38 8.62
C LYS A 135 -2.95 -5.13 7.13
N ASN A 136 -1.95 -4.82 6.32
CA ASN A 136 -2.15 -4.54 4.90
C ASN A 136 -2.54 -5.81 4.11
N TYR A 137 -2.00 -6.98 4.48
CA TYR A 137 -2.42 -8.27 3.93
C TYR A 137 -3.91 -8.54 4.19
N GLU A 138 -4.37 -8.34 5.42
CA GLU A 138 -5.78 -8.50 5.75
C GLU A 138 -6.65 -7.53 4.96
N ILE A 139 -6.27 -6.26 4.85
CA ILE A 139 -6.99 -5.28 4.01
C ILE A 139 -7.07 -5.75 2.55
N ALA A 140 -5.98 -6.28 2.00
CA ALA A 140 -5.95 -6.80 0.64
C ALA A 140 -6.93 -7.98 0.45
N LYS A 141 -6.94 -8.96 1.36
CA LYS A 141 -7.91 -10.09 1.32
C LYS A 141 -9.36 -9.61 1.35
N LEU A 142 -9.65 -8.56 2.12
CA LEU A 142 -11.00 -8.03 2.24
C LEU A 142 -11.45 -7.33 0.95
N LYS A 143 -10.56 -6.59 0.28
CA LYS A 143 -10.83 -6.03 -1.04
C LYS A 143 -11.09 -7.11 -2.10
N ILE A 144 -10.33 -8.21 -2.08
CA ILE A 144 -10.57 -9.34 -2.99
C ILE A 144 -12.00 -9.89 -2.80
N LYS A 145 -12.41 -10.08 -1.53
CA LYS A 145 -13.74 -10.59 -1.21
C LYS A 145 -14.86 -9.63 -1.63
N GLU A 146 -14.66 -8.34 -1.48
CA GLU A 146 -15.58 -7.31 -1.96
C GLU A 146 -15.72 -7.35 -3.49
N GLN A 147 -14.60 -7.45 -4.22
CA GLN A 147 -14.61 -7.58 -5.69
C GLN A 147 -15.36 -8.84 -6.15
N GLN A 148 -15.19 -9.97 -5.46
CA GLN A 148 -15.92 -11.20 -5.76
C GLN A 148 -17.43 -11.06 -5.52
N ARG A 149 -17.86 -10.42 -4.43
CA ARG A 149 -19.28 -10.17 -4.15
C ARG A 149 -19.92 -9.27 -5.21
N ASN A 150 -19.26 -8.17 -5.54
CA ASN A 150 -19.75 -7.21 -6.54
C ASN A 150 -19.84 -7.82 -7.95
N ASN A 151 -19.03 -8.84 -8.25
CA ASN A 151 -19.14 -9.60 -9.49
C ASN A 151 -20.25 -10.65 -9.43
N GLY A 152 -20.48 -11.30 -8.29
CA GLY A 152 -21.57 -12.27 -8.10
C GLY A 152 -22.98 -11.65 -8.12
N ASP A 153 -23.15 -10.43 -7.64
CA ASP A 153 -24.44 -9.72 -7.69
C ASP A 153 -24.82 -9.23 -9.11
N LYS A 154 -23.85 -9.11 -10.03
CA LYS A 154 -24.12 -8.74 -11.43
C LYS A 154 -24.72 -9.89 -12.24
N ASP A 155 -24.38 -11.14 -11.93
CA ASP A 155 -24.98 -12.31 -12.59
C ASP A 155 -26.42 -12.58 -12.12
N ASN A 156 -26.79 -12.13 -10.92
CA ASN A 156 -28.13 -12.38 -10.36
C ASN A 156 -29.17 -11.29 -10.71
N SER A 157 -28.77 -10.24 -11.45
CA SER A 157 -29.64 -9.12 -11.85
C SER A 157 -30.28 -9.29 -13.24
N GLN A 158 -29.97 -10.35 -13.99
CA GLN A 158 -30.56 -10.60 -15.32
C GLN A 158 -31.69 -11.64 -15.33
N GLY A 159 -32.09 -12.19 -14.16
CA GLY A 159 -32.97 -13.35 -14.08
C GLY A 159 -34.33 -13.15 -13.40
N LYS A 160 -34.92 -11.94 -13.38
CA LYS A 160 -36.29 -11.77 -12.84
C LYS A 160 -37.11 -10.73 -13.59
N SER A 161 -37.54 -11.10 -14.79
CA SER A 161 -38.75 -10.54 -15.41
C SER A 161 -39.50 -11.67 -16.13
N GLY A 162 -40.78 -11.82 -15.82
CA GLY A 162 -41.66 -12.92 -16.22
C GLY A 162 -42.07 -13.72 -14.99
N GLY A 163 -43.25 -13.58 -14.39
CA GLY A 163 -44.57 -13.40 -14.99
C GLY A 163 -45.34 -14.69 -14.77
N GLY A 164 -46.33 -14.70 -13.87
CA GLY A 164 -47.13 -15.88 -13.56
C GLY A 164 -47.97 -15.72 -12.30
N GLU A 165 -49.24 -15.42 -12.53
CA GLU A 165 -50.32 -15.22 -11.57
C GLU A 165 -50.71 -16.48 -10.78
N ASP A 166 -51.17 -16.23 -9.55
CA ASP A 166 -52.38 -16.77 -8.91
C ASP A 166 -52.67 -18.28 -8.93
N GLN A 167 -52.77 -18.91 -7.75
CA GLN A 167 -54.00 -19.59 -7.32
C GLN A 167 -53.94 -20.18 -5.90
N ASN A 168 -55.11 -20.08 -5.27
CA ASN A 168 -55.54 -20.39 -3.92
C ASN A 168 -55.96 -21.87 -3.74
N LYS A 169 -55.78 -22.46 -2.54
CA LYS A 169 -56.59 -23.54 -1.86
C LYS A 169 -55.78 -24.06 -0.64
N GLY A 170 -56.24 -23.92 0.62
CA GLY A 170 -57.16 -24.82 1.36
C GLY A 170 -56.40 -26.08 1.88
N GLU A 171 -56.40 -26.56 3.13
CA GLU A 171 -57.26 -26.44 4.31
C GLU A 171 -56.51 -26.83 5.61
N LYS A 172 -57.07 -26.34 6.73
CA LYS A 172 -57.09 -26.76 8.15
C LYS A 172 -56.22 -27.92 8.67
N GLY A 173 -55.60 -27.66 9.83
CA GLY A 173 -55.24 -28.63 10.86
C GLY A 173 -55.09 -27.93 12.21
N ASP A 174 -56.04 -28.18 13.12
CA ASP A 174 -56.24 -27.57 14.43
C ASP A 174 -55.25 -28.11 15.48
N SER A 175 -54.74 -27.25 16.37
CA SER A 175 -54.36 -27.59 17.76
C SER A 175 -53.93 -26.33 18.51
N LYS A 176 -54.79 -25.93 19.45
CA LYS A 176 -54.49 -25.01 20.56
C LYS A 176 -53.39 -25.61 21.43
N ASP A 177 -52.42 -24.80 21.83
CA ASP A 177 -52.14 -24.68 23.25
C ASP A 177 -51.50 -23.33 23.62
N GLN A 178 -51.92 -22.85 24.77
CA GLN A 178 -51.68 -21.52 25.31
C GLN A 178 -50.26 -21.39 25.88
N LYS A 179 -49.61 -20.24 25.68
CA LYS A 179 -49.24 -19.35 26.79
C LYS A 179 -48.77 -17.98 26.30
N LYS A 180 -49.29 -16.98 27.02
CA LYS A 180 -49.00 -15.55 26.97
C LYS A 180 -47.54 -15.28 27.33
N ASP A 181 -46.92 -14.31 26.68
CA ASP A 181 -46.53 -13.10 27.43
C ASP A 181 -46.42 -11.87 26.52
N GLN A 182 -47.01 -10.78 27.00
CA GLN A 182 -46.98 -9.43 26.42
C GLN A 182 -45.75 -8.68 26.94
N GLY A 183 -45.16 -7.82 26.11
CA GLY A 183 -44.12 -6.90 26.59
C GLY A 183 -43.67 -5.91 25.52
N ASN A 184 -44.29 -4.74 25.52
CA ASN A 184 -44.05 -3.58 24.66
C ASN A 184 -42.59 -3.11 24.61
N GLY A 185 -42.23 -2.45 23.49
CA GLY A 185 -41.01 -1.66 23.35
C GLY A 185 -40.96 -0.41 24.24
N PRO A 186 -39.95 0.46 24.04
CA PRO A 186 -40.30 1.66 23.29
C PRO A 186 -39.26 2.10 22.25
N GLN A 187 -39.82 2.74 21.23
CA GLN A 187 -39.20 3.58 20.22
C GLN A 187 -38.91 4.96 20.83
N GLN A 188 -37.73 5.55 20.59
CA GLN A 188 -37.55 6.99 20.77
C GLN A 188 -36.69 7.62 19.67
N SER A 189 -37.12 8.83 19.34
CA SER A 189 -36.95 9.56 18.09
C SER A 189 -35.84 10.62 18.17
N LYS A 190 -35.18 10.83 17.02
CA LYS A 190 -34.61 12.07 16.43
C LYS A 190 -34.02 13.16 17.35
N GLY A 191 -32.78 13.53 17.02
CA GLY A 191 -32.27 14.90 17.08
C GLY A 191 -31.52 15.23 15.78
N LYS A 192 -32.03 16.21 15.01
CA LYS A 192 -31.35 16.86 13.88
C LYS A 192 -30.63 18.08 14.45
N ASP A 193 -29.36 18.29 14.10
CA ASP A 193 -28.73 19.61 14.14
C ASP A 193 -27.87 19.84 12.89
N ASN A 194 -28.03 21.02 12.30
CA ASN A 194 -27.39 21.47 11.07
C ASN A 194 -26.03 22.16 11.36
N LYS A 195 -24.99 21.65 10.68
CA LYS A 195 -23.71 22.22 10.16
C LYS A 195 -23.26 23.66 10.55
N PRO A 196 -21.92 23.89 10.66
CA PRO A 196 -21.15 24.20 9.44
C PRO A 196 -19.72 23.62 9.32
N ASN A 197 -19.38 23.32 8.05
CA ASN A 197 -18.11 23.41 7.31
C ASN A 197 -16.74 22.91 7.88
N GLY A 198 -15.99 22.22 6.99
CA GLY A 198 -14.51 22.23 6.99
C GLY A 198 -13.75 20.93 7.26
N SER A 199 -13.09 20.40 6.22
CA SER A 199 -11.99 19.41 6.18
C SER A 199 -12.31 17.88 6.18
N GLY A 200 -12.09 17.28 5.00
CA GLY A 200 -11.45 15.97 4.81
C GLY A 200 -12.03 14.74 5.52
N GLN A 201 -13.21 14.26 5.13
CA GLN A 201 -13.62 12.88 5.41
C GLN A 201 -13.22 11.97 4.25
N GLU A 202 -11.94 11.58 4.22
CA GLU A 202 -11.50 10.40 3.48
C GLU A 202 -10.93 9.38 4.47
N GLY A 203 -11.28 8.10 4.30
CA GLY A 203 -10.65 6.99 5.03
C GLY A 203 -11.51 6.22 6.04
N LYS A 204 -12.84 6.35 6.05
CA LYS A 204 -13.71 5.47 6.88
C LYS A 204 -14.27 4.33 6.04
N LEU A 205 -13.91 3.10 6.38
CA LEU A 205 -14.54 1.91 5.82
C LEU A 205 -16.03 1.91 6.19
N PRO A 206 -16.97 1.67 5.24
CA PRO A 206 -18.39 1.60 5.53
C PRO A 206 -18.69 0.63 6.67
N LYS A 207 -19.59 1.01 7.59
CA LYS A 207 -19.89 0.22 8.80
C LYS A 207 -20.38 -1.19 8.46
N ASP A 208 -21.10 -1.34 7.36
CA ASP A 208 -21.62 -2.63 6.90
C ASP A 208 -20.51 -3.52 6.36
N LEU A 209 -19.52 -2.92 5.68
CA LEU A 209 -18.32 -3.62 5.25
C LEU A 209 -17.47 -4.04 6.46
N GLN A 210 -17.28 -3.15 7.44
CA GLN A 210 -16.62 -3.46 8.70
C GLN A 210 -17.28 -4.65 9.42
N LYS A 211 -18.62 -4.67 9.47
CA LYS A 211 -19.39 -5.77 10.06
C LYS A 211 -19.23 -7.06 9.27
N ALA A 212 -19.38 -7.02 7.94
CA ALA A 212 -19.24 -8.19 7.07
C ALA A 212 -17.83 -8.80 7.10
N ILE A 213 -16.81 -7.96 7.29
CA ILE A 213 -15.42 -8.36 7.53
C ILE A 213 -15.34 -9.13 8.84
N LEU A 214 -15.81 -8.51 9.94
CA LEU A 214 -15.75 -9.10 11.27
C LEU A 214 -16.54 -10.40 11.40
N ASP A 215 -17.65 -10.54 10.66
CA ASP A 215 -18.48 -11.73 10.68
C ASP A 215 -17.94 -12.87 9.83
N SER A 216 -17.00 -12.58 8.92
CA SER A 216 -16.42 -13.59 8.05
C SER A 216 -15.02 -14.07 8.43
N ILE A 217 -14.54 -13.61 9.57
CA ILE A 217 -13.21 -13.94 10.10
C ILE A 217 -13.38 -14.84 11.33
N ASP A 218 -12.59 -15.91 11.39
CA ASP A 218 -12.64 -16.93 12.43
C ASP A 218 -12.26 -16.35 13.81
N GLY A 219 -12.74 -16.93 14.91
CA GLY A 219 -12.75 -16.26 16.23
C GLY A 219 -11.41 -15.71 16.74
N ARG A 220 -10.29 -16.35 16.38
CA ARG A 220 -8.93 -15.88 16.71
C ARG A 220 -8.50 -14.66 15.89
N GLU A 221 -8.88 -14.60 14.62
CA GLU A 221 -8.57 -13.50 13.69
C GLU A 221 -9.54 -12.33 13.84
N LYS A 222 -10.77 -12.57 14.33
CA LYS A 222 -11.81 -11.54 14.53
C LYS A 222 -11.37 -10.45 15.51
N ARG A 223 -10.58 -10.81 16.52
CA ARG A 223 -9.99 -9.85 17.49
C ARG A 223 -8.95 -8.95 16.81
N THR A 224 -8.09 -9.51 15.99
CA THR A 224 -7.08 -8.76 15.21
C THR A 224 -7.75 -7.84 14.20
N ALA A 225 -8.77 -8.33 13.48
CA ALA A 225 -9.57 -7.55 12.54
C ALA A 225 -10.29 -6.38 13.23
N ARG A 226 -10.89 -6.60 14.42
CA ARG A 226 -11.48 -5.52 15.24
C ARG A 226 -10.46 -4.44 15.59
N ARG A 227 -9.25 -4.84 16.05
CA ARG A 227 -8.17 -3.89 16.39
C ARG A 227 -7.74 -3.07 15.18
N ILE A 228 -7.56 -3.72 14.04
CA ILE A 228 -7.15 -3.11 12.77
C ILE A 228 -8.18 -2.10 12.26
N LEU A 229 -9.47 -2.47 12.31
CA LEU A 229 -10.59 -1.66 11.81
C LEU A 229 -10.94 -0.49 12.74
N ASN A 230 -10.65 -0.61 14.04
CA ASN A 230 -10.85 0.46 15.02
C ASN A 230 -9.70 1.49 15.00
N ASN A 231 -8.49 1.05 14.66
CA ASN A 231 -7.33 1.94 14.49
C ASN A 231 -7.31 2.51 13.05
N LYS A 232 -7.90 3.70 12.87
CA LYS A 232 -8.15 4.46 11.62
C LYS A 232 -6.92 4.76 10.72
N SER A 233 -5.77 4.13 10.92
CA SER A 233 -4.52 4.52 10.25
C SER A 233 -4.06 3.44 9.27
N TYR A 234 -4.11 3.73 7.97
CA TYR A 234 -3.22 3.08 6.99
C TYR A 234 -1.78 3.23 7.51
N SER A 235 -0.98 2.15 7.57
CA SER A 235 0.44 2.30 7.90
C SER A 235 1.13 2.93 6.69
N LYS A 236 1.87 4.02 6.93
CA LYS A 236 2.78 4.60 5.95
C LYS A 236 3.85 3.54 5.55
N PRO A 237 4.48 3.67 4.37
CA PRO A 237 5.62 2.83 3.98
C PRO A 237 6.64 2.77 5.12
N ALA A 238 7.19 1.59 5.40
CA ALA A 238 8.28 1.46 6.34
C ALA A 238 9.52 2.16 5.75
N SER A 239 10.00 3.22 6.40
CA SER A 239 11.30 3.79 6.09
C SER A 239 12.38 2.81 6.55
N ASN A 240 13.28 2.42 5.67
CA ASN A 240 14.46 1.61 6.02
C ASN A 240 15.63 2.51 6.46
N GLU A 241 15.35 3.64 7.15
CA GLU A 241 16.39 4.55 7.65
C GLU A 241 17.34 3.76 8.58
N LYS A 242 18.36 3.15 7.98
CA LYS A 242 19.63 2.91 8.63
C LYS A 242 20.30 4.26 8.62
N ASP A 243 20.25 4.94 9.76
CA ASP A 243 21.21 5.97 10.10
C ASP A 243 22.60 5.32 9.96
N TRP A 244 23.27 5.58 8.84
CA TRP A 244 24.72 5.52 8.78
C TRP A 244 25.22 6.93 8.53
#